data_AF-A0A840FP47-F1
#
_entry.id   AF-A0A840FP47-F1
#
_cell.length_a   1.000
_cell.length_b   1.000
_cell.length_c   1.000
_cell.angle_alpha   90.00
_cell.angle_beta   90.00
_cell.angle_gamma   90.00
#
_symmetry.space_group_name_H-M   'P 1'
#
loop_
_entity.id
_entity.type
_entity.pdbx_description
1 polymer ?
#
loop_
_entity_poly.entity_id
_entity_poly.type
_entity_poly.pdbx_seq_one_letter_code
_entity_poly.pdbx_strand_id
1 'polypeptide(L)'
;MKKSVPAPAPRPVLATIAAITLVGGSLLMTACGGGSGGGISLPVLPPAPAPAPAPTPAPPAPAPLGTLDGSVPLVIGHRGLPGLYPEETKTAYEAAADAGADSLETDLHLTKDCVLVARHNPWLSDNTNIAEVAKTNATVAGRKRTVPGVLVDVKYPPIAANGPAQYLSDLTDPNDPKSVLKSLIVDGEDHTNDWSITDFTMDELRQWIRGTTYDARDQRPTDLNGKLPIISFQELIDIAKAKSAATGRTLTVYPETKNPIWNNAQAIANGCGPAGSHPLEDALLKVMNFNDLNRKDAPIFVQSFEPESLKYLRSAGMKARAVQLVDGNDVNYQTGEMIYVTNDVYTFVDGRPYSWTLAGNPKWFGEMLTPAGLAEVKTYADGIGPWKPQVMAHTIVPFVAGKGLADVNTIKPTSLIADAHKAGLFVHSYTFRNEAKYLAGVYKGDPTAEYLAFFRAGIDGVFSDFANTAFAARKTYLKETGR
;
A
#
# COMPACT_ATOMS: atom_id res chain seq x y z
N MET A 1 24.69 -3.64 44.62
CA MET A 1 26.10 -3.44 44.20
C MET A 1 26.47 -4.46 43.13
N LYS A 2 26.46 -4.07 41.85
CA LYS A 2 27.11 -4.77 40.73
C LYS A 2 27.69 -3.71 39.81
N LYS A 3 28.97 -3.89 39.46
CA LYS A 3 29.86 -2.90 38.83
C LYS A 3 29.56 -2.71 37.34
N SER A 4 29.64 -1.46 36.91
CA SER A 4 29.61 -0.96 35.53
C SER A 4 30.86 -1.37 34.74
N VAL A 5 30.69 -1.73 33.48
CA VAL A 5 31.77 -1.87 32.47
C VAL A 5 31.69 -0.66 31.53
N PRO A 6 32.80 0.03 31.22
CA PRO A 6 32.78 1.27 30.43
C PRO A 6 32.74 1.00 28.91
N ALA A 7 32.09 1.91 28.18
CA ALA A 7 31.99 1.93 26.72
C ALA A 7 33.33 2.36 26.05
N PRO A 8 33.64 1.87 24.83
CA PRO A 8 34.81 2.31 24.07
C PRO A 8 34.59 3.65 23.35
N ALA A 9 35.66 4.45 23.29
CA ALA A 9 35.70 5.79 22.69
C ALA A 9 35.68 5.79 21.14
N PRO A 10 35.21 6.87 20.49
CA PRO A 10 35.13 6.97 19.03
C PRO A 10 36.49 7.30 18.39
N ARG A 11 36.74 6.74 17.19
CA ARG A 11 37.89 7.05 16.33
C ARG A 11 37.54 8.15 15.31
N PRO A 12 38.52 8.99 14.89
CA PRO A 12 38.27 10.13 14.02
C PRO A 12 38.16 9.72 12.55
N VAL A 13 37.29 10.40 11.81
CA VAL A 13 37.15 10.29 10.34
C VAL A 13 38.03 11.36 9.70
N LEU A 14 39.01 10.94 8.90
CA LEU A 14 39.79 11.81 8.04
C LEU A 14 39.00 12.13 6.77
N ALA A 15 38.77 13.42 6.51
CA ALA A 15 38.28 13.92 5.23
C ALA A 15 39.45 13.99 4.22
N THR A 16 39.24 13.54 2.99
CA THR A 16 40.15 13.82 1.88
C THR A 16 39.34 14.37 0.71
N ILE A 17 39.58 15.65 0.44
CA ILE A 17 39.11 16.41 -0.72
C ILE A 17 40.07 16.10 -1.88
N ALA A 18 39.54 15.71 -3.03
CA ALA A 18 40.29 15.70 -4.28
C ALA A 18 39.52 16.49 -5.34
N ALA A 19 40.07 17.65 -5.69
CA ALA A 19 39.66 18.48 -6.81
C ALA A 19 40.18 17.86 -8.12
N ILE A 20 39.33 17.79 -9.15
CA ILE A 20 39.73 17.43 -10.52
C ILE A 20 39.71 18.69 -11.36
N THR A 21 40.90 19.04 -11.86
CA THR A 21 41.18 20.20 -12.71
C THR A 21 40.86 19.87 -14.17
N LEU A 22 40.11 20.77 -14.82
CA LEU A 22 39.95 20.85 -16.27
C LEU A 22 41.27 21.32 -16.92
N VAL A 23 41.76 20.64 -17.95
CA VAL A 23 42.65 21.23 -18.96
C VAL A 23 42.23 20.72 -20.35
N GLY A 24 41.77 21.65 -21.19
CA GLY A 24 41.62 21.46 -22.62
C GLY A 24 42.95 21.66 -23.36
N GLY A 25 43.03 21.13 -24.57
CA GLY A 25 44.16 21.34 -25.47
C GLY A 25 43.89 20.76 -26.85
N SER A 26 43.42 21.62 -27.76
CA SER A 26 43.40 21.38 -29.20
C SER A 26 44.82 21.46 -29.76
N LEU A 27 45.18 20.56 -30.68
CA LEU A 27 46.33 20.75 -31.58
C LEU A 27 45.87 20.61 -33.03
N LEU A 28 45.83 21.75 -33.73
CA LEU A 28 45.88 21.84 -35.19
C LEU A 28 47.34 21.72 -35.63
N MET A 29 47.61 20.86 -36.61
CA MET A 29 48.87 20.82 -37.35
C MET A 29 48.61 21.23 -38.80
N THR A 30 49.03 22.45 -39.13
CA THR A 30 49.24 22.95 -40.48
C THR A 30 50.66 22.61 -40.92
N ALA A 31 50.82 22.01 -42.10
CA ALA A 31 52.11 21.87 -42.76
C ALA A 31 51.99 22.30 -44.23
N CYS A 32 52.72 23.36 -44.57
CA CYS A 32 53.00 23.79 -45.94
C CYS A 32 54.19 23.01 -46.51
N GLY A 33 54.13 22.67 -47.79
CA GLY A 33 55.28 22.17 -48.56
C GLY A 33 54.94 22.16 -50.05
N GLY A 34 55.60 23.03 -50.82
CA GLY A 34 55.40 23.21 -52.26
C GLY A 34 56.21 22.24 -53.14
N GLY A 35 55.84 22.17 -54.42
CA GLY A 35 56.60 21.46 -55.45
C GLY A 35 55.86 21.42 -56.79
N SER A 36 56.33 22.20 -57.74
CA SER A 36 55.84 22.37 -59.12
C SER A 36 56.18 21.17 -60.02
N GLY A 37 55.22 20.75 -60.86
CA GLY A 37 55.46 19.81 -61.96
C GLY A 37 54.22 19.68 -62.85
N GLY A 38 54.26 20.27 -64.05
CA GLY A 38 53.18 20.22 -65.03
C GLY A 38 53.07 18.83 -65.68
N GLY A 39 51.88 18.24 -65.59
CA GLY A 39 51.48 17.04 -66.29
C GLY A 39 49.95 16.98 -66.35
N ILE A 40 49.40 16.93 -67.55
CA ILE A 40 47.96 16.88 -67.78
C ILE A 40 47.48 15.48 -67.39
N SER A 41 46.85 15.36 -66.21
CA SER A 41 46.30 14.11 -65.70
C SER A 41 44.77 14.15 -65.80
N LEU A 42 44.19 13.20 -66.53
CA LEU A 42 42.74 13.01 -66.64
C LEU A 42 42.18 12.53 -65.29
N PRO A 43 41.02 13.01 -64.82
CA PRO A 43 40.48 12.60 -63.53
C PRO A 43 39.99 11.15 -63.60
N VAL A 44 40.69 10.25 -62.91
CA VAL A 44 40.17 8.92 -62.57
C VAL A 44 39.22 9.12 -61.38
N LEU A 45 37.93 8.90 -61.60
CA LEU A 45 36.92 8.86 -60.53
C LEU A 45 37.30 7.76 -59.51
N PRO A 46 37.25 8.04 -58.20
CA PRO A 46 37.45 7.00 -57.20
C PRO A 46 36.37 5.91 -57.34
N PRO A 47 36.70 4.63 -57.10
CA PRO A 47 35.70 3.57 -57.09
C PRO A 47 34.62 3.89 -56.05
N ALA A 48 33.36 3.66 -56.42
CA ALA A 48 32.23 3.88 -55.54
C ALA A 48 32.43 3.12 -54.21
N PRO A 49 32.10 3.72 -53.05
CA PRO A 49 32.19 3.04 -51.77
C PRO A 49 31.33 1.78 -51.81
N ALA A 50 31.86 0.67 -51.29
CA ALA A 50 31.12 -0.57 -51.16
C ALA A 50 29.80 -0.32 -50.40
N PRO A 51 28.68 -0.94 -50.82
CA PRO A 51 27.41 -0.78 -50.12
C PRO A 51 27.60 -1.16 -48.66
N ALA A 52 27.11 -0.28 -47.77
CA ALA A 52 27.15 -0.53 -46.33
C ALA A 52 26.50 -1.89 -46.02
N PRO A 53 27.07 -2.70 -45.12
CA PRO A 53 26.47 -3.96 -44.72
C PRO A 53 25.04 -3.70 -44.24
N ALA A 54 24.11 -4.53 -44.70
CA ALA A 54 22.71 -4.43 -44.29
C ALA A 54 22.62 -4.40 -42.76
N PRO A 55 21.80 -3.52 -42.16
CA PRO A 55 21.67 -3.45 -40.71
C PRO A 55 21.24 -4.83 -40.20
N THR A 56 21.97 -5.33 -39.20
CA THR A 56 21.62 -6.57 -38.51
C THR A 56 20.18 -6.47 -38.02
N PRO A 57 19.33 -7.49 -38.23
CA PRO A 57 17.95 -7.45 -37.74
C PRO A 57 17.94 -7.14 -36.26
N ALA A 58 17.13 -6.16 -35.85
CA ALA A 58 16.95 -5.87 -34.43
C ALA A 58 16.48 -7.15 -33.71
N PRO A 59 16.96 -7.41 -32.47
CA PRO A 59 16.48 -8.54 -31.68
C PRO A 59 14.95 -8.53 -31.62
N PRO A 60 14.28 -9.71 -31.66
CA PRO A 60 12.84 -9.77 -31.51
C PRO A 60 12.42 -9.13 -30.18
N ALA A 61 11.32 -8.38 -30.21
CA ALA A 61 10.79 -7.76 -29.00
C ALA A 61 10.48 -8.82 -27.93
N PRO A 62 10.74 -8.55 -26.64
CA PRO A 62 10.43 -9.49 -25.57
C PRO A 62 8.94 -9.89 -25.57
N ALA A 63 8.66 -11.16 -25.28
CA ALA A 63 7.28 -11.64 -25.10
C ALA A 63 6.57 -10.86 -23.98
N PRO A 64 5.23 -10.65 -24.04
CA PRO A 64 4.46 -9.97 -22.99
C PRO A 64 4.73 -10.56 -21.60
N LEU A 65 4.71 -9.72 -20.57
CA LEU A 65 4.82 -10.19 -19.19
C LEU A 65 3.54 -10.94 -18.78
N GLY A 66 3.61 -11.72 -17.69
CA GLY A 66 2.48 -12.52 -17.21
C GLY A 66 1.37 -11.73 -16.50
N THR A 67 1.46 -10.40 -16.48
CA THR A 67 0.43 -9.49 -15.99
C THR A 67 -0.77 -9.44 -16.94
N LEU A 68 -1.92 -9.00 -16.45
CA LEU A 68 -3.19 -8.96 -17.18
C LEU A 68 -3.07 -8.25 -18.54
N ASP A 69 -2.35 -7.15 -18.58
CA ASP A 69 -2.15 -6.33 -19.78
C ASP A 69 -0.77 -6.48 -20.42
N GLY A 70 0.07 -7.39 -19.88
CA GLY A 70 1.45 -7.58 -20.30
C GLY A 70 2.43 -6.47 -19.88
N SER A 71 1.97 -5.50 -19.08
CA SER A 71 2.78 -4.38 -18.56
C SER A 71 3.71 -4.81 -17.42
N VAL A 72 4.66 -3.93 -17.10
CA VAL A 72 5.56 -4.11 -15.94
C VAL A 72 4.73 -4.10 -14.64
N PRO A 73 4.90 -5.08 -13.73
CA PRO A 73 4.14 -5.11 -12.49
C PRO A 73 4.46 -3.90 -11.61
N LEU A 74 3.44 -3.32 -10.96
CA LEU A 74 3.56 -2.11 -10.17
C LEU A 74 4.29 -2.37 -8.84
N VAL A 75 5.14 -1.43 -8.45
CA VAL A 75 5.63 -1.30 -7.07
C VAL A 75 4.80 -0.24 -6.38
N ILE A 76 3.98 -0.66 -5.42
CA ILE A 76 3.09 0.22 -4.68
C ILE A 76 3.70 0.45 -3.30
N GLY A 77 4.05 1.70 -2.99
CA GLY A 77 4.57 2.09 -1.69
C GLY A 77 3.43 2.09 -0.68
N HIS A 78 3.31 1.00 0.09
CA HIS A 78 2.30 0.82 1.13
C HIS A 78 2.55 1.85 2.23
N ARG A 79 1.60 2.77 2.46
CA ARG A 79 1.71 3.89 3.40
C ARG A 79 2.96 4.76 3.20
N GLY A 80 3.44 4.82 1.96
CA GLY A 80 4.75 5.38 1.60
C GLY A 80 5.87 4.35 1.71
N LEU A 81 6.81 4.57 2.63
CA LEU A 81 7.99 3.71 2.85
C LEU A 81 8.18 3.38 4.35
N PRO A 82 7.18 2.74 4.98
CA PRO A 82 7.09 2.56 6.43
C PRO A 82 8.19 1.67 6.99
N GLY A 83 8.87 0.88 6.16
CA GLY A 83 10.07 0.15 6.52
C GLY A 83 11.23 1.02 7.01
N LEU A 84 11.25 2.31 6.62
CA LEU A 84 12.35 3.24 6.91
C LEU A 84 11.91 4.55 7.56
N TYR A 85 10.62 4.91 7.47
CA TYR A 85 10.07 6.18 7.96
C TYR A 85 8.74 5.96 8.68
N PRO A 86 8.30 6.87 9.57
CA PRO A 86 6.94 6.82 10.11
C PRO A 86 5.90 6.83 8.98
N GLU A 87 5.00 5.85 9.00
CA GLU A 87 4.00 5.62 7.96
C GLU A 87 3.09 6.84 7.72
N GLU A 88 2.63 7.00 6.48
CA GLU A 88 1.68 8.05 6.06
C GLU A 88 2.09 9.48 6.42
N THR A 89 3.39 9.72 6.46
CA THR A 89 3.97 11.05 6.57
C THR A 89 4.47 11.53 5.22
N LYS A 90 4.54 12.85 5.04
CA LYS A 90 5.15 13.45 3.85
C LYS A 90 6.51 12.83 3.51
N THR A 91 7.37 12.64 4.50
CA THR A 91 8.70 12.04 4.31
C THR A 91 8.63 10.61 3.82
N ALA A 92 7.73 9.78 4.36
CA ALA A 92 7.55 8.40 3.90
C ALA A 92 7.10 8.35 2.43
N TYR A 93 6.19 9.23 2.02
CA TYR A 93 5.71 9.32 0.65
C TYR A 93 6.76 9.81 -0.34
N GLU A 94 7.47 10.88 0.01
CA GLU A 94 8.55 11.40 -0.82
C GLU A 94 9.67 10.35 -0.99
N ALA A 95 10.02 9.65 0.09
CA ALA A 95 11.02 8.59 0.07
C ALA A 95 10.56 7.37 -0.74
N ALA A 96 9.29 6.99 -0.71
CA ALA A 96 8.75 5.90 -1.53
C ALA A 96 8.87 6.20 -3.02
N ALA A 97 8.51 7.43 -3.42
CA ALA A 97 8.65 7.88 -4.80
C ALA A 97 10.11 7.84 -5.26
N ASP A 98 11.03 8.34 -4.41
CA ASP A 98 12.48 8.34 -4.67
C ASP A 98 13.08 6.92 -4.70
N ALA A 99 12.51 5.99 -3.92
CA ALA A 99 12.88 4.58 -3.87
C ALA A 99 12.41 3.77 -5.10
N GLY A 100 11.59 4.37 -5.97
CA GLY A 100 11.15 3.74 -7.21
C GLY A 100 9.69 3.25 -7.20
N ALA A 101 8.89 3.55 -6.17
CA ALA A 101 7.46 3.26 -6.20
C ALA A 101 6.80 3.93 -7.42
N ASP A 102 5.85 3.23 -8.06
CA ASP A 102 5.02 3.77 -9.15
C ASP A 102 3.70 4.33 -8.62
N SER A 103 3.30 3.90 -7.42
CA SER A 103 2.08 4.33 -6.75
C SER A 103 2.32 4.56 -5.25
N LEU A 104 1.63 5.53 -4.68
CA LEU A 104 1.67 5.91 -3.27
C LEU A 104 0.32 5.58 -2.63
N GLU A 105 0.30 4.61 -1.73
CA GLU A 105 -0.92 4.13 -1.05
C GLU A 105 -1.22 4.96 0.21
N THR A 106 -2.49 5.18 0.51
CA THR A 106 -2.91 5.89 1.73
C THR A 106 -4.21 5.34 2.27
N ASP A 107 -4.31 5.33 3.59
CA ASP A 107 -5.50 4.92 4.30
C ASP A 107 -6.30 6.18 4.70
N LEU A 108 -7.59 6.26 4.37
CA LEU A 108 -8.39 7.46 4.54
C LEU A 108 -9.45 7.35 5.65
N HIS A 109 -9.44 8.37 6.52
CA HIS A 109 -10.50 8.67 7.48
C HIS A 109 -11.01 10.10 7.32
N LEU A 110 -12.12 10.43 8.00
CA LEU A 110 -12.58 11.81 8.14
C LEU A 110 -12.24 12.40 9.51
N THR A 111 -11.74 13.63 9.51
CA THR A 111 -11.64 14.46 10.71
C THR A 111 -13.01 14.99 11.14
N LYS A 112 -13.07 15.59 12.34
CA LYS A 112 -14.27 16.24 12.88
C LYS A 112 -14.86 17.31 11.95
N ASP A 113 -14.00 18.01 11.23
CA ASP A 113 -14.33 19.04 10.23
C ASP A 113 -14.38 18.50 8.79
N CYS A 114 -14.60 17.19 8.64
CA CYS A 114 -14.91 16.53 7.38
C CYS A 114 -13.79 16.57 6.34
N VAL A 115 -12.52 16.60 6.79
CA VAL A 115 -11.34 16.58 5.92
C VAL A 115 -10.80 15.15 5.85
N LEU A 116 -10.45 14.71 4.64
CA LEU A 116 -9.78 13.43 4.44
C LEU A 116 -8.34 13.48 4.94
N VAL A 117 -8.04 12.61 5.90
CA VAL A 117 -6.73 12.50 6.55
C VAL A 117 -6.11 11.13 6.25
N ALA A 118 -4.81 11.15 5.94
CA ALA A 118 -4.02 9.96 5.67
C ALA A 118 -3.58 9.34 7.00
N ARG A 119 -4.14 8.18 7.38
CA ARG A 119 -3.81 7.38 8.57
C ARG A 119 -4.38 5.96 8.45
N HIS A 120 -3.60 4.96 8.86
CA HIS A 120 -4.04 3.57 8.82
C HIS A 120 -5.23 3.25 9.73
N ASN A 121 -5.17 3.75 10.97
CA ASN A 121 -6.16 3.43 11.98
C ASN A 121 -6.89 4.71 12.42
N PRO A 122 -8.19 4.61 12.75
CA PRO A 122 -8.98 5.73 13.25
C PRO A 122 -8.71 6.07 14.72
N TRP A 123 -8.04 5.19 15.48
CA TRP A 123 -7.49 5.49 16.80
C TRP A 123 -6.04 5.97 16.68
N LEU A 124 -5.53 6.64 17.72
CA LEU A 124 -4.30 7.42 17.60
C LEU A 124 -3.13 6.90 18.45
N SER A 125 -3.31 5.98 19.40
CA SER A 125 -2.22 5.64 20.33
C SER A 125 -1.14 4.71 19.78
N ASP A 126 -1.45 3.90 18.77
CA ASP A 126 -0.54 2.84 18.28
C ASP A 126 0.57 3.38 17.37
N ASN A 127 0.25 4.38 16.56
CA ASN A 127 1.12 4.90 15.51
C ASN A 127 1.22 6.43 15.51
N THR A 128 0.91 7.09 16.62
CA THR A 128 1.19 8.53 16.85
C THR A 128 1.83 8.83 18.21
N ASN A 129 2.16 10.10 18.45
CA ASN A 129 2.63 10.61 19.75
C ASN A 129 1.51 11.07 20.70
N ILE A 130 0.22 10.78 20.42
CA ILE A 130 -0.91 11.38 21.15
C ILE A 130 -0.87 11.17 22.66
N ALA A 131 -0.41 10.00 23.12
CA ALA A 131 -0.32 9.69 24.55
C ALA A 131 0.70 10.61 25.26
N GLU A 132 1.79 10.99 24.59
CA GLU A 132 2.76 11.95 25.12
C GLU A 132 2.20 13.38 25.12
N VAL A 133 1.47 13.75 24.07
CA VAL A 133 0.78 15.04 23.99
C VAL A 133 -0.25 15.18 25.11
N ALA A 134 -1.04 14.14 25.38
CA ALA A 134 -2.06 14.12 26.42
C ALA A 134 -1.50 14.38 27.84
N LYS A 135 -0.23 14.09 28.10
CA LYS A 135 0.40 14.37 29.41
C LYS A 135 0.51 15.86 29.71
N THR A 136 0.57 16.70 28.68
CA THR A 136 0.79 18.16 28.81
C THR A 136 -0.30 19.01 28.18
N ASN A 137 -1.20 18.42 27.38
CA ASN A 137 -2.33 19.10 26.76
C ASN A 137 -3.66 18.56 27.30
N ALA A 138 -4.29 19.33 28.19
CA ALA A 138 -5.55 18.96 28.84
C ALA A 138 -6.72 18.79 27.84
N THR A 139 -6.73 19.53 26.74
CA THR A 139 -7.75 19.39 25.69
C THR A 139 -7.64 18.04 25.00
N VAL A 140 -6.42 17.61 24.66
CA VAL A 140 -6.17 16.28 24.08
C VAL A 140 -6.51 15.21 25.12
N ALA A 141 -6.04 15.34 26.36
CA ALA A 141 -6.33 14.38 27.43
C ALA A 141 -7.84 14.17 27.64
N GLY A 142 -8.62 15.24 27.60
CA GLY A 142 -10.07 15.21 27.79
C GLY A 142 -10.87 14.58 26.63
N ARG A 143 -10.26 14.32 25.47
CA ARG A 143 -10.90 13.68 24.31
C ARG A 143 -10.69 12.17 24.26
N LYS A 144 -10.11 11.58 25.29
CA LYS A 144 -9.95 10.13 25.38
C LYS A 144 -11.34 9.48 25.52
N ARG A 145 -11.69 8.55 24.63
CA ARG A 145 -12.97 7.83 24.66
C ARG A 145 -12.89 6.68 25.66
N THR A 146 -13.71 6.72 26.70
CA THR A 146 -13.67 5.77 27.82
C THR A 146 -14.97 4.99 28.00
N VAL A 147 -16.00 5.26 27.19
CA VAL A 147 -17.28 4.54 27.26
C VAL A 147 -17.11 3.18 26.57
N PRO A 148 -17.37 2.06 27.25
CA PRO A 148 -17.30 0.74 26.64
C PRO A 148 -18.35 0.57 25.52
N GLY A 149 -18.04 -0.27 24.54
CA GLY A 149 -19.02 -0.71 23.54
C GLY A 149 -20.12 -1.60 24.12
N VAL A 150 -21.11 -1.90 23.28
CA VAL A 150 -22.22 -2.81 23.61
C VAL A 150 -22.21 -4.02 22.68
N LEU A 151 -22.44 -5.22 23.22
CA LEU A 151 -22.58 -6.43 22.40
C LEU A 151 -23.94 -6.45 21.70
N VAL A 152 -23.93 -6.77 20.42
CA VAL A 152 -25.10 -6.87 19.56
C VAL A 152 -25.13 -8.24 18.89
N ASP A 153 -26.30 -8.84 18.85
CA ASP A 153 -26.49 -10.14 18.19
C ASP A 153 -26.31 -10.02 16.68
N VAL A 154 -25.66 -11.03 16.10
CA VAL A 154 -25.55 -11.16 14.65
C VAL A 154 -26.92 -11.47 14.02
N LYS A 155 -27.11 -11.11 12.75
CA LYS A 155 -28.37 -11.37 12.02
C LYS A 155 -28.37 -12.67 11.22
N TYR A 156 -27.21 -13.32 11.07
CA TYR A 156 -27.08 -14.65 10.46
C TYR A 156 -27.21 -15.77 11.51
N PRO A 157 -27.39 -17.05 11.13
CA PRO A 157 -27.45 -18.14 12.10
C PRO A 157 -26.19 -18.20 12.99
N PRO A 158 -26.33 -18.17 14.34
CA PRO A 158 -25.19 -18.17 15.27
C PRO A 158 -24.65 -19.59 15.47
N ILE A 159 -24.02 -20.12 14.43
CA ILE A 159 -23.34 -21.43 14.44
C ILE A 159 -21.83 -21.24 14.33
N ALA A 160 -21.04 -22.18 14.85
CA ALA A 160 -19.59 -22.07 14.88
C ALA A 160 -18.94 -21.81 13.50
N ALA A 161 -19.52 -22.34 12.42
CA ALA A 161 -19.04 -22.11 11.06
C ALA A 161 -19.18 -20.65 10.58
N ASN A 162 -19.99 -19.83 11.27
CA ASN A 162 -20.24 -18.43 10.93
C ASN A 162 -19.48 -17.44 11.82
N GLY A 163 -18.69 -17.93 12.78
CA GLY A 163 -17.97 -17.10 13.75
C GLY A 163 -18.79 -16.82 15.02
N PRO A 164 -18.45 -15.76 15.78
CA PRO A 164 -19.12 -15.43 17.04
C PRO A 164 -20.60 -15.06 16.84
N ALA A 165 -21.42 -15.33 17.86
CA ALA A 165 -22.87 -15.03 17.84
C ALA A 165 -23.20 -13.54 18.09
N GLN A 166 -22.21 -12.77 18.52
CA GLN A 166 -22.33 -11.34 18.84
C GLN A 166 -21.09 -10.61 18.35
N TYR A 167 -21.23 -9.31 18.11
CA TYR A 167 -20.12 -8.41 17.82
C TYR A 167 -20.25 -7.13 18.68
N LEU A 168 -19.14 -6.43 18.87
CA LEU A 168 -19.13 -5.21 19.68
C LEU A 168 -19.53 -4.00 18.80
N SER A 169 -20.32 -3.09 19.35
CA SER A 169 -20.77 -1.87 18.66
C SER A 169 -20.45 -0.60 19.46
N ASP A 170 -20.13 0.47 18.74
CA ASP A 170 -19.96 1.83 19.26
C ASP A 170 -21.29 2.59 19.43
N LEU A 171 -22.39 2.12 18.82
CA LEU A 171 -23.73 2.67 19.02
C LEU A 171 -24.28 2.25 20.39
N THR A 172 -23.83 2.94 21.44
CA THR A 172 -24.12 2.61 22.84
C THR A 172 -25.54 2.94 23.28
N ASP A 173 -26.23 3.85 22.58
CA ASP A 173 -27.66 4.10 22.74
C ASP A 173 -28.33 4.06 21.37
N PRO A 174 -29.17 3.04 21.08
CA PRO A 174 -29.82 2.90 19.78
C PRO A 174 -30.81 4.03 19.47
N ASN A 175 -31.22 4.84 20.45
CA ASN A 175 -32.09 5.99 20.26
C ASN A 175 -31.32 7.32 20.08
N ASP A 176 -30.00 7.31 20.30
CA ASP A 176 -29.12 8.46 20.11
C ASP A 176 -28.01 8.11 19.10
N PRO A 177 -28.19 8.45 17.80
CA PRO A 177 -27.17 8.22 16.79
C PRO A 177 -25.83 8.90 17.08
N LYS A 178 -25.76 9.90 17.97
CA LYS A 178 -24.50 10.53 18.39
C LYS A 178 -23.78 9.75 19.47
N SER A 179 -24.37 8.68 20.01
CA SER A 179 -23.73 7.82 20.99
C SER A 179 -22.46 7.14 20.45
N VAL A 180 -22.35 6.99 19.13
CA VAL A 180 -21.14 6.52 18.43
C VAL A 180 -19.89 7.36 18.73
N LEU A 181 -20.05 8.64 19.12
CA LEU A 181 -18.93 9.53 19.47
C LEU A 181 -18.36 9.27 20.87
N LYS A 182 -18.99 8.40 21.68
CA LYS A 182 -18.61 8.16 23.08
C LYS A 182 -17.66 6.97 23.23
N SER A 183 -17.92 5.92 22.46
CA SER A 183 -17.12 4.69 22.41
C SER A 183 -16.19 4.68 21.22
N LEU A 184 -15.11 3.92 21.31
CA LEU A 184 -14.19 3.73 20.19
C LEU A 184 -14.13 2.26 19.84
N ILE A 185 -15.24 1.78 19.27
CA ILE A 185 -15.34 0.44 18.69
C ILE A 185 -15.34 0.61 17.20
N VAL A 186 -14.45 -0.08 16.50
CA VAL A 186 -14.26 0.07 15.05
C VAL A 186 -14.52 -1.28 14.43
N ASP A 187 -15.64 -1.40 13.72
CA ASP A 187 -16.07 -2.64 13.08
C ASP A 187 -16.10 -3.89 14.00
N GLY A 188 -16.19 -3.69 15.32
CA GLY A 188 -16.18 -4.76 16.32
C GLY A 188 -14.91 -4.80 17.18
N GLU A 189 -13.84 -4.13 16.77
CA GLU A 189 -12.59 -4.03 17.52
C GLU A 189 -12.69 -3.01 18.66
N ASP A 190 -12.25 -3.38 19.86
CA ASP A 190 -12.30 -2.51 21.03
C ASP A 190 -11.02 -1.69 21.20
N HIS A 191 -11.16 -0.38 21.01
CA HIS A 191 -10.13 0.62 21.28
C HIS A 191 -10.59 1.60 22.37
N THR A 192 -11.42 1.13 23.30
CA THR A 192 -11.76 1.87 24.51
C THR A 192 -10.48 2.27 25.24
N ASN A 193 -10.45 3.50 25.74
CA ASN A 193 -9.26 4.14 26.29
C ASN A 193 -8.20 4.53 25.24
N ASP A 194 -8.65 4.96 24.07
CA ASP A 194 -7.84 5.66 23.06
C ASP A 194 -8.53 6.96 22.61
N TRP A 195 -7.94 7.66 21.64
CA TRP A 195 -8.40 8.90 21.03
C TRP A 195 -8.76 8.65 19.57
N SER A 196 -9.91 9.15 19.13
CA SER A 196 -10.33 9.00 17.74
C SER A 196 -9.87 10.17 16.87
N ILE A 197 -9.44 9.90 15.64
CA ILE A 197 -9.24 10.90 14.59
C ILE A 197 -10.47 11.81 14.43
N THR A 198 -11.66 11.23 14.56
CA THR A 198 -12.94 11.93 14.35
C THR A 198 -13.27 12.95 15.45
N ASP A 199 -12.49 13.01 16.54
CA ASP A 199 -12.66 13.98 17.62
C ASP A 199 -11.82 15.25 17.43
N PHE A 200 -11.02 15.32 16.37
CA PHE A 200 -10.10 16.42 16.08
C PHE A 200 -10.39 17.01 14.70
N THR A 201 -10.24 18.32 14.59
CA THR A 201 -10.15 19.00 13.29
C THR A 201 -8.81 18.69 12.62
N MET A 202 -8.71 18.88 11.30
CA MET A 202 -7.44 18.70 10.60
C MET A 202 -6.34 19.62 11.16
N ASP A 203 -6.69 20.86 11.51
CA ASP A 203 -5.73 21.82 12.07
C ASP A 203 -5.23 21.41 13.46
N GLU A 204 -6.09 20.86 14.31
CA GLU A 204 -5.67 20.30 15.61
C GLU A 204 -4.74 19.09 15.44
N LEU A 205 -5.05 18.19 14.50
CA LEU A 205 -4.17 17.05 14.20
C LEU A 205 -2.80 17.52 13.71
N ARG A 206 -2.75 18.47 12.77
CA ARG A 206 -1.48 19.07 12.29
C ARG A 206 -0.72 19.75 13.42
N GLN A 207 -1.42 20.46 14.29
CA GLN A 207 -0.79 21.21 15.37
C GLN A 207 -0.11 20.27 16.36
N TRP A 208 -0.81 19.24 16.82
CA TRP A 208 -0.38 18.47 17.99
C TRP A 208 0.16 17.08 17.68
N ILE A 209 -0.41 16.41 16.68
CA ILE A 209 -0.19 14.98 16.49
C ILE A 209 0.91 14.74 15.47
N ARG A 210 1.77 13.77 15.76
CA ARG A 210 2.93 13.40 14.96
C ARG A 210 2.95 11.89 14.75
N GLY A 211 3.24 11.47 13.51
CA GLY A 211 3.32 10.05 13.15
C GLY A 211 4.51 9.34 13.80
N THR A 212 4.35 8.03 13.96
CA THR A 212 5.40 7.13 14.45
C THR A 212 5.34 5.81 13.68
N THR A 213 6.45 5.08 13.68
CA THR A 213 6.51 3.69 13.18
C THR A 213 5.49 2.79 13.89
N TYR A 214 4.76 2.00 13.10
CA TYR A 214 3.72 1.07 13.56
C TYR A 214 4.18 -0.39 13.45
N ASP A 215 4.09 -0.98 12.26
CA ASP A 215 4.54 -2.35 11.98
C ASP A 215 6.03 -2.51 12.27
N ALA A 216 6.41 -3.64 12.88
CA ALA A 216 7.80 -3.95 13.24
C ALA A 216 8.56 -2.79 13.93
N ARG A 217 7.87 -2.02 14.77
CA ARG A 217 8.46 -0.91 15.56
C ARG A 217 9.71 -1.30 16.34
N ASP A 218 9.84 -2.57 16.72
CA ASP A 218 10.99 -3.15 17.41
C ASP A 218 12.25 -3.30 16.52
N GLN A 219 12.08 -3.26 15.19
CA GLN A 219 13.14 -3.52 14.20
C GLN A 219 13.38 -2.36 13.23
N ARG A 220 12.42 -1.43 13.12
CA ARG A 220 12.48 -0.30 12.19
C ARG A 220 13.05 0.97 12.83
N PRO A 221 13.61 1.91 12.04
CA PRO A 221 14.09 3.18 12.56
C PRO A 221 13.00 3.95 13.32
N THR A 222 13.39 4.61 14.41
CA THR A 222 12.47 5.39 15.27
C THR A 222 12.90 6.85 15.43
N ASP A 223 14.00 7.27 14.79
CA ASP A 223 14.57 8.62 14.94
C ASP A 223 13.60 9.75 14.56
N LEU A 224 12.64 9.47 13.67
CA LEU A 224 11.64 10.43 13.21
C LEU A 224 10.28 10.29 13.91
N ASN A 225 10.15 9.32 14.82
CA ASN A 225 8.92 9.13 15.59
C ASN A 225 8.59 10.38 16.40
N GLY A 226 7.35 10.84 16.29
CA GLY A 226 6.88 12.00 17.04
C GLY A 226 7.37 13.34 16.49
N LYS A 227 7.97 13.37 15.29
CA LYS A 227 8.53 14.60 14.68
C LYS A 227 7.78 15.08 13.44
N LEU A 228 7.13 14.18 12.71
CA LEU A 228 6.49 14.47 11.42
C LEU A 228 4.98 14.68 11.57
N PRO A 229 4.40 15.77 11.03
CA PRO A 229 2.97 16.07 11.15
C PRO A 229 2.10 15.09 10.36
N ILE A 230 0.85 14.93 10.82
CA ILE A 230 -0.21 14.28 10.04
C ILE A 230 -0.52 15.12 8.80
N ILE A 231 -0.80 14.46 7.67
CA ILE A 231 -1.14 15.10 6.39
C ILE A 231 -2.54 14.73 5.92
N SER A 232 -3.12 15.61 5.10
CA SER A 232 -4.38 15.36 4.41
C SER A 232 -4.17 14.60 3.11
N PHE A 233 -5.25 14.03 2.57
CA PHE A 233 -5.20 13.37 1.26
C PHE A 233 -4.82 14.35 0.13
N GLN A 234 -5.24 15.62 0.21
CA GLN A 234 -4.85 16.64 -0.78
C GLN A 234 -3.33 16.83 -0.79
N GLU A 235 -2.68 16.87 0.38
CA GLU A 235 -1.22 17.01 0.47
C GLU A 235 -0.49 15.79 -0.15
N LEU A 236 -1.04 14.58 -0.02
CA LEU A 236 -0.50 13.41 -0.72
C LEU A 236 -0.62 13.55 -2.25
N ILE A 237 -1.77 14.01 -2.76
CA ILE A 237 -1.96 14.26 -4.20
C ILE A 237 -0.91 15.29 -4.68
N ASP A 238 -0.68 16.34 -3.90
CA ASP A 238 0.31 17.37 -4.24
C ASP A 238 1.75 16.80 -4.24
N ILE A 239 2.08 15.91 -3.30
CA ILE A 239 3.36 15.18 -3.29
C ILE A 239 3.50 14.32 -4.56
N ALA A 240 2.48 13.55 -4.92
CA ALA A 240 2.49 12.70 -6.10
C ALA A 240 2.68 13.53 -7.39
N LYS A 241 1.97 14.66 -7.52
CA LYS A 241 2.12 15.61 -8.64
C LYS A 241 3.54 16.20 -8.69
N ALA A 242 4.07 16.67 -7.56
CA ALA A 242 5.40 17.26 -7.49
C ALA A 242 6.50 16.23 -7.84
N LYS A 243 6.43 15.02 -7.28
CA LYS A 243 7.36 13.92 -7.60
C LYS A 243 7.23 13.46 -9.05
N SER A 244 6.01 13.46 -9.60
CA SER A 244 5.82 13.15 -11.02
C SER A 244 6.54 14.15 -11.91
N ALA A 245 6.36 15.45 -11.65
CA ALA A 245 7.03 16.52 -12.39
C ALA A 245 8.55 16.46 -12.24
N ALA A 246 9.06 16.18 -11.03
CA ALA A 246 10.50 16.14 -10.76
C ALA A 246 11.20 14.93 -11.40
N THR A 247 10.52 13.79 -11.52
CA THR A 247 11.11 12.53 -12.01
C THR A 247 10.78 12.22 -13.47
N GLY A 248 9.79 12.91 -14.06
CA GLY A 248 9.24 12.58 -15.38
C GLY A 248 8.42 11.28 -15.40
N ARG A 249 8.18 10.65 -14.25
CA ARG A 249 7.31 9.47 -14.09
C ARG A 249 5.91 9.93 -13.72
N THR A 250 4.88 9.19 -14.11
CA THR A 250 3.54 9.42 -13.56
C THR A 250 3.37 8.59 -12.30
N LEU A 251 3.34 9.24 -11.14
CA LEU A 251 3.09 8.59 -9.85
C LEU A 251 1.59 8.53 -9.63
N THR A 252 1.08 7.33 -9.36
CA THR A 252 -0.31 7.09 -9.01
C THR A 252 -0.54 7.29 -7.52
N VAL A 253 -1.72 7.77 -7.11
CA VAL A 253 -2.17 7.69 -5.71
C VAL A 253 -3.12 6.52 -5.52
N TYR A 254 -3.11 5.88 -4.36
CA TYR A 254 -3.87 4.65 -4.11
C TYR A 254 -4.64 4.75 -2.78
N PRO A 255 -5.68 5.60 -2.69
CA PRO A 255 -6.46 5.74 -1.46
C PRO A 255 -7.32 4.52 -1.12
N GLU A 256 -7.34 4.14 0.15
CA GLU A 256 -8.24 3.18 0.77
C GLU A 256 -9.33 3.90 1.58
N THR A 257 -10.61 3.59 1.36
CA THR A 257 -11.67 4.00 2.30
C THR A 257 -11.69 3.03 3.48
N LYS A 258 -11.16 3.45 4.64
CA LYS A 258 -11.11 2.64 5.87
C LYS A 258 -12.43 2.62 6.59
N ASN A 259 -12.84 1.45 7.08
CA ASN A 259 -14.01 1.25 7.93
C ASN A 259 -15.20 2.17 7.56
N PRO A 260 -15.65 2.19 6.28
CA PRO A 260 -16.51 3.25 5.77
C PRO A 260 -17.84 3.36 6.52
N ILE A 261 -18.39 2.24 7.01
CA ILE A 261 -19.60 2.25 7.85
C ILE A 261 -19.35 3.05 9.14
N TRP A 262 -18.26 2.73 9.84
CA TRP A 262 -17.87 3.43 11.06
C TRP A 262 -17.58 4.92 10.78
N ASN A 263 -16.73 5.22 9.79
CA ASN A 263 -16.38 6.61 9.43
C ASN A 263 -17.62 7.44 9.07
N ASN A 264 -18.56 6.87 8.30
CA ASN A 264 -19.79 7.56 7.91
C ASN A 264 -20.67 7.85 9.12
N ALA A 265 -20.85 6.90 10.05
CA ALA A 265 -21.61 7.13 11.28
C ALA A 265 -21.00 8.25 12.14
N GLN A 266 -19.68 8.25 12.32
CA GLN A 266 -18.96 9.28 13.08
C GLN A 266 -19.05 10.64 12.40
N ALA A 267 -18.87 10.70 11.08
CA ALA A 267 -18.95 11.92 10.30
C ALA A 267 -20.37 12.53 10.32
N ILE A 268 -21.42 11.71 10.20
CA ILE A 268 -22.81 12.15 10.34
C ILE A 268 -23.05 12.72 11.74
N ALA A 269 -22.59 12.04 12.79
CA ALA A 269 -22.72 12.52 14.17
C ALA A 269 -22.01 13.87 14.40
N ASN A 270 -20.91 14.10 13.68
CA ASN A 270 -20.16 15.36 13.64
C ASN A 270 -20.76 16.43 12.69
N GLY A 271 -21.79 16.10 11.90
CA GLY A 271 -22.49 17.04 11.04
C GLY A 271 -21.96 17.14 9.60
N CYS A 272 -21.16 16.19 9.15
CA CYS A 272 -20.61 16.14 7.79
C CYS A 272 -21.60 15.71 6.70
N GLY A 273 -22.78 15.22 7.10
CA GLY A 273 -23.83 14.81 6.18
C GLY A 273 -25.12 14.43 6.91
N PRO A 274 -26.25 14.30 6.20
CA PRO A 274 -27.50 13.85 6.78
C PRO A 274 -27.45 12.35 7.14
N ALA A 275 -28.39 11.90 7.98
CA ALA A 275 -28.53 10.48 8.30
C ALA A 275 -28.69 9.63 7.02
N GLY A 276 -27.98 8.51 6.95
CA GLY A 276 -27.99 7.60 5.80
C GLY A 276 -27.16 8.06 4.59
N SER A 277 -26.39 9.15 4.71
CA SER A 277 -25.42 9.56 3.68
C SER A 277 -24.10 8.79 3.80
N HIS A 278 -23.18 9.04 2.85
CA HIS A 278 -21.86 8.42 2.78
C HIS A 278 -20.73 9.49 2.77
N PRO A 279 -20.55 10.27 3.87
CA PRO A 279 -19.62 11.40 3.86
C PRO A 279 -18.18 11.06 3.48
N LEU A 280 -17.66 9.87 3.84
CA LEU A 280 -16.29 9.46 3.53
C LEU A 280 -16.10 9.33 2.02
N GLU A 281 -16.97 8.56 1.38
CA GLU A 281 -16.97 8.32 -0.06
C GLU A 281 -17.26 9.61 -0.84
N ASP A 282 -18.20 10.43 -0.36
CA ASP A 282 -18.55 11.72 -0.96
C ASP A 282 -17.38 12.71 -0.91
N ALA A 283 -16.66 12.76 0.22
CA ALA A 283 -15.46 13.57 0.35
C ALA A 283 -14.35 13.11 -0.59
N LEU A 284 -14.18 11.79 -0.76
CA LEU A 284 -13.21 11.22 -1.70
C LEU A 284 -13.55 11.60 -3.14
N LEU A 285 -14.79 11.42 -3.56
CA LEU A 285 -15.27 11.83 -4.88
C LEU A 285 -15.06 13.33 -5.12
N LYS A 286 -15.35 14.17 -4.12
CA LYS A 286 -15.13 15.61 -4.20
C LYS A 286 -13.67 15.96 -4.44
N VAL A 287 -12.74 15.38 -3.67
CA VAL A 287 -11.29 15.62 -3.85
C VAL A 287 -10.81 15.07 -5.19
N MET A 288 -11.28 13.91 -5.63
CA MET A 288 -10.94 13.35 -6.94
C MET A 288 -11.40 14.24 -8.09
N ASN A 289 -12.65 14.72 -8.06
CA ASN A 289 -13.18 15.62 -9.08
C ASN A 289 -12.42 16.95 -9.11
N PHE A 290 -12.09 17.51 -7.93
CA PHE A 290 -11.30 18.74 -7.83
C PHE A 290 -9.90 18.60 -8.45
N ASN A 291 -9.31 17.40 -8.38
CA ASN A 291 -7.95 17.13 -8.88
C ASN A 291 -7.90 16.50 -10.28
N ASP A 292 -9.03 16.38 -10.98
CA ASP A 292 -9.15 15.66 -12.27
C ASP A 292 -8.69 14.18 -12.22
N LEU A 293 -8.98 13.52 -11.10
CA LEU A 293 -8.67 12.12 -10.86
C LEU A 293 -9.86 11.17 -11.09
N ASN A 294 -11.06 11.69 -11.39
CA ASN A 294 -12.25 10.86 -11.61
C ASN A 294 -12.45 10.45 -13.08
N ARG A 295 -11.45 9.77 -13.65
CA ARG A 295 -11.49 9.17 -15.00
C ARG A 295 -10.78 7.81 -14.98
N LYS A 296 -11.15 6.94 -15.91
CA LYS A 296 -10.69 5.53 -15.90
C LYS A 296 -9.17 5.39 -16.06
N ASP A 297 -8.54 6.32 -16.75
CA ASP A 297 -7.10 6.38 -17.03
C ASP A 297 -6.37 7.41 -16.14
N ALA A 298 -7.02 7.95 -15.10
CA ALA A 298 -6.35 8.80 -14.12
C ALA A 298 -5.29 8.02 -13.33
N PRO A 299 -4.24 8.71 -12.85
CA PRO A 299 -3.24 8.15 -11.95
C PRO A 299 -3.81 8.01 -10.53
N ILE A 300 -4.90 7.25 -10.40
CA ILE A 300 -5.50 6.85 -9.13
C ILE A 300 -6.07 5.42 -9.20
N PHE A 301 -5.96 4.69 -8.10
CA PHE A 301 -6.75 3.50 -7.80
C PHE A 301 -7.44 3.70 -6.46
N VAL A 302 -8.74 3.42 -6.37
CA VAL A 302 -9.50 3.52 -5.11
C VAL A 302 -9.74 2.12 -4.58
N GLN A 303 -9.39 1.84 -3.33
CA GLN A 303 -9.61 0.53 -2.71
C GLN A 303 -10.47 0.57 -1.46
N SER A 304 -11.04 -0.58 -1.14
CA SER A 304 -11.69 -0.83 0.14
C SER A 304 -11.84 -2.33 0.39
N PHE A 305 -11.81 -2.73 1.66
CA PHE A 305 -12.33 -4.03 2.09
C PHE A 305 -13.84 -4.12 1.96
N GLU A 306 -14.56 -2.99 2.04
CA GLU A 306 -16.01 -2.97 2.02
C GLU A 306 -16.56 -2.90 0.59
N PRO A 307 -17.20 -3.99 0.09
CA PRO A 307 -17.76 -3.99 -1.26
C PRO A 307 -18.84 -2.92 -1.44
N GLU A 308 -19.61 -2.62 -0.39
CA GLU A 308 -20.67 -1.62 -0.44
C GLU A 308 -20.14 -0.19 -0.59
N SER A 309 -18.94 0.12 -0.09
CA SER A 309 -18.28 1.41 -0.34
C SER A 309 -17.95 1.58 -1.83
N LEU A 310 -17.34 0.56 -2.44
CA LEU A 310 -16.98 0.59 -3.87
C LEU A 310 -18.23 0.63 -4.77
N LYS A 311 -19.27 -0.13 -4.43
CA LYS A 311 -20.56 -0.09 -5.13
C LYS A 311 -21.23 1.28 -5.00
N TYR A 312 -21.21 1.88 -3.81
CA TYR A 312 -21.71 3.24 -3.61
C TYR A 312 -20.94 4.24 -4.48
N LEU A 313 -19.61 4.27 -4.39
CA LEU A 313 -18.75 5.15 -5.19
C LEU A 313 -19.05 5.03 -6.69
N ARG A 314 -19.22 3.81 -7.20
CA ARG A 314 -19.64 3.56 -8.59
C ARG A 314 -21.00 4.19 -8.89
N SER A 315 -21.99 3.94 -8.06
CA SER A 315 -23.34 4.51 -8.22
C SER A 315 -23.37 6.03 -8.14
N ALA A 316 -22.47 6.61 -7.33
CA ALA A 316 -22.28 8.04 -7.14
C ALA A 316 -21.41 8.70 -8.25
N GLY A 317 -21.02 7.94 -9.28
CA GLY A 317 -20.35 8.46 -10.48
C GLY A 317 -18.82 8.35 -10.48
N MET A 318 -18.24 7.51 -9.64
CA MET A 318 -16.81 7.19 -9.71
C MET A 318 -16.49 6.43 -11.00
N LYS A 319 -15.60 7.00 -11.82
CA LYS A 319 -15.05 6.43 -13.06
C LYS A 319 -13.61 5.91 -12.90
N ALA A 320 -12.90 6.34 -11.86
CA ALA A 320 -11.55 5.88 -11.53
C ALA A 320 -11.53 4.36 -11.28
N ARG A 321 -10.36 3.72 -11.45
CA ARG A 321 -10.21 2.28 -11.21
C ARG A 321 -10.45 1.93 -9.74
N ALA A 322 -11.27 0.91 -9.49
CA ALA A 322 -11.57 0.43 -8.13
C ALA A 322 -10.94 -0.93 -7.86
N VAL A 323 -10.59 -1.19 -6.61
CA VAL A 323 -9.92 -2.42 -6.19
C VAL A 323 -10.56 -2.98 -4.93
N GLN A 324 -11.10 -4.19 -5.03
CA GLN A 324 -11.69 -4.91 -3.90
C GLN A 324 -10.57 -5.55 -3.08
N LEU A 325 -10.38 -5.12 -1.84
CA LEU A 325 -9.48 -5.77 -0.90
C LEU A 325 -10.12 -7.03 -0.30
N VAL A 326 -9.30 -8.04 -0.01
CA VAL A 326 -9.76 -9.33 0.49
C VAL A 326 -8.73 -9.88 1.48
N ASP A 327 -9.17 -10.24 2.70
CA ASP A 327 -8.31 -10.77 3.76
C ASP A 327 -8.77 -12.14 4.29
N GLY A 328 -8.06 -12.67 5.29
CA GLY A 328 -8.48 -13.77 6.15
C GLY A 328 -7.68 -13.76 7.46
N ASN A 329 -8.11 -14.55 8.45
CA ASN A 329 -7.52 -14.51 9.80
C ASN A 329 -6.16 -15.22 9.87
N ASP A 330 -5.98 -16.32 9.13
CA ASP A 330 -4.76 -17.12 9.17
C ASP A 330 -4.67 -18.07 7.96
N VAL A 331 -3.64 -18.91 7.93
CA VAL A 331 -3.38 -19.92 6.90
C VAL A 331 -3.24 -21.30 7.54
N ASN A 332 -3.96 -22.29 7.02
CA ASN A 332 -3.73 -23.68 7.35
C ASN A 332 -2.47 -24.19 6.65
N TYR A 333 -1.32 -24.22 7.33
CA TYR A 333 -0.05 -24.66 6.72
C TYR A 333 0.01 -26.16 6.33
N GLN A 334 -1.00 -26.97 6.65
CA GLN A 334 -1.11 -28.33 6.13
C GLN A 334 -1.67 -28.34 4.69
N THR A 335 -2.69 -27.52 4.41
CA THR A 335 -3.41 -27.52 3.14
C THR A 335 -3.08 -26.33 2.24
N GLY A 336 -2.61 -25.23 2.84
CA GLY A 336 -2.41 -23.93 2.20
C GLY A 336 -3.68 -23.09 2.09
N GLU A 337 -4.81 -23.58 2.64
CA GLU A 337 -6.09 -22.87 2.62
C GLU A 337 -6.13 -21.73 3.64
N MET A 338 -6.88 -20.69 3.32
CA MET A 338 -7.16 -19.60 4.24
C MET A 338 -8.11 -20.02 5.35
N ILE A 339 -7.86 -19.51 6.55
CA ILE A 339 -8.74 -19.61 7.72
C ILE A 339 -9.50 -18.28 7.83
N TYR A 340 -10.81 -18.32 7.59
CA TYR A 340 -11.69 -17.13 7.71
C TYR A 340 -12.49 -17.08 9.02
N VAL A 341 -12.61 -18.22 9.71
CA VAL A 341 -13.42 -18.31 10.93
C VAL A 341 -12.50 -18.13 12.14
N THR A 342 -12.90 -17.29 13.07
CA THR A 342 -12.30 -17.15 14.41
C THR A 342 -13.39 -17.07 15.45
N ASN A 343 -13.07 -17.43 16.69
CA ASN A 343 -13.93 -17.20 17.86
C ASN A 343 -13.56 -15.91 18.59
N ASP A 344 -12.50 -15.24 18.17
CA ASP A 344 -12.09 -13.96 18.72
C ASP A 344 -13.01 -12.85 18.19
N VAL A 345 -13.73 -12.23 19.11
CA VAL A 345 -14.69 -11.15 18.83
C VAL A 345 -14.02 -9.86 18.37
N TYR A 346 -12.69 -9.77 18.48
CA TYR A 346 -11.92 -8.63 18.00
C TYR A 346 -11.37 -8.82 16.58
N THR A 347 -11.13 -10.04 16.11
CA THR A 347 -10.54 -10.28 14.78
C THR A 347 -11.53 -10.90 13.79
N PHE A 348 -12.81 -11.00 14.14
CA PHE A 348 -13.79 -11.71 13.31
C PHE A 348 -14.09 -11.02 11.96
N VAL A 349 -13.78 -9.73 11.83
CA VAL A 349 -13.95 -8.95 10.60
C VAL A 349 -12.84 -9.16 9.58
N ASP A 350 -11.68 -9.68 9.98
CA ASP A 350 -10.61 -10.01 9.04
C ASP A 350 -11.05 -11.11 8.06
N GLY A 351 -11.98 -11.98 8.48
CA GLY A 351 -12.56 -13.02 7.64
C GLY A 351 -13.72 -12.57 6.76
N ARG A 352 -14.39 -11.46 7.08
CA ARG A 352 -15.67 -11.05 6.47
C ARG A 352 -15.82 -9.52 6.38
N PRO A 353 -16.28 -8.97 5.25
CA PRO A 353 -16.67 -7.56 5.19
C PRO A 353 -17.63 -7.18 6.31
N TYR A 354 -17.38 -6.06 6.99
CA TYR A 354 -18.24 -5.61 8.07
C TYR A 354 -19.67 -5.29 7.59
N SER A 355 -19.81 -4.79 6.35
CA SER A 355 -21.12 -4.63 5.69
C SER A 355 -21.91 -5.94 5.60
N TRP A 356 -21.25 -7.07 5.36
CA TRP A 356 -21.90 -8.39 5.33
C TRP A 356 -22.33 -8.83 6.72
N THR A 357 -21.52 -8.55 7.75
CA THR A 357 -21.90 -8.77 9.15
C THR A 357 -23.20 -8.03 9.49
N LEU A 358 -23.27 -6.73 9.20
CA LEU A 358 -24.45 -5.91 9.49
C LEU A 358 -25.68 -6.30 8.66
N ALA A 359 -25.48 -6.81 7.45
CA ALA A 359 -26.54 -7.28 6.57
C ALA A 359 -27.04 -8.71 6.91
N GLY A 360 -26.40 -9.41 7.85
CA GLY A 360 -26.75 -10.80 8.16
C GLY A 360 -26.29 -11.81 7.08
N ASN A 361 -25.26 -11.47 6.32
CA ASN A 361 -24.66 -12.36 5.34
C ASN A 361 -23.49 -13.14 5.97
N PRO A 362 -23.59 -14.48 6.13
CA PRO A 362 -22.58 -15.29 6.80
C PRO A 362 -21.36 -15.61 5.93
N LYS A 363 -21.33 -15.18 4.66
CA LYS A 363 -20.24 -15.47 3.73
C LYS A 363 -18.92 -14.85 4.18
N TRP A 364 -17.81 -15.41 3.70
CA TRP A 364 -16.46 -14.95 3.98
C TRP A 364 -15.83 -14.29 2.77
N PHE A 365 -14.75 -13.54 2.98
CA PHE A 365 -13.95 -12.94 1.91
C PHE A 365 -13.54 -13.94 0.81
N GLY A 366 -13.29 -15.20 1.17
CA GLY A 366 -12.99 -16.27 0.20
C GLY A 366 -14.06 -16.50 -0.87
N GLU A 367 -15.33 -16.17 -0.61
CA GLU A 367 -16.40 -16.26 -1.60
C GLU A 367 -16.18 -15.30 -2.77
N MET A 368 -15.57 -14.13 -2.53
CA MET A 368 -15.22 -13.14 -3.56
C MET A 368 -14.13 -13.64 -4.51
N LEU A 369 -13.34 -14.62 -4.08
CA LEU A 369 -12.20 -15.16 -4.84
C LEU A 369 -12.59 -16.37 -5.71
N THR A 370 -13.83 -16.87 -5.60
CA THR A 370 -14.35 -17.90 -6.51
C THR A 370 -14.61 -17.32 -7.90
N PRO A 371 -14.68 -18.13 -8.98
CA PRO A 371 -15.03 -17.61 -10.31
C PRO A 371 -16.34 -16.81 -10.35
N ALA A 372 -17.35 -17.20 -9.55
CA ALA A 372 -18.61 -16.47 -9.44
C ALA A 372 -18.43 -15.16 -8.66
N GLY A 373 -17.66 -15.19 -7.57
CA GLY A 373 -17.31 -14.00 -6.79
C GLY A 373 -16.54 -12.97 -7.62
N LEU A 374 -15.54 -13.42 -8.39
CA LEU A 374 -14.76 -12.55 -9.29
C LEU A 374 -15.64 -11.94 -10.38
N ALA A 375 -16.61 -12.69 -10.91
CA ALA A 375 -17.58 -12.14 -11.86
C ALA A 375 -18.48 -11.06 -11.21
N GLU A 376 -18.87 -11.22 -9.94
CA GLU A 376 -19.58 -10.19 -9.18
C GLU A 376 -18.68 -8.96 -8.93
N VAL A 377 -17.46 -9.17 -8.43
CA VAL A 377 -16.46 -8.11 -8.19
C VAL A 377 -16.24 -7.29 -9.46
N LYS A 378 -16.19 -7.93 -10.63
CA LYS A 378 -15.99 -7.25 -11.91
C LYS A 378 -17.09 -6.25 -12.27
N THR A 379 -18.28 -6.35 -11.67
CA THR A 379 -19.37 -5.40 -11.91
C THR A 379 -19.11 -4.02 -11.32
N TYR A 380 -18.23 -3.93 -10.30
CA TYR A 380 -17.93 -2.68 -9.60
C TYR A 380 -16.44 -2.37 -9.45
N ALA A 381 -15.55 -3.35 -9.62
CA ALA A 381 -14.10 -3.18 -9.50
C ALA A 381 -13.35 -3.52 -10.80
N ASP A 382 -12.14 -2.97 -10.91
CA ASP A 382 -11.21 -3.20 -12.01
C ASP A 382 -10.07 -4.16 -11.63
N GLY A 383 -9.87 -4.39 -10.33
CA GLY A 383 -8.94 -5.38 -9.81
C GLY A 383 -9.29 -5.84 -8.39
N ILE A 384 -8.49 -6.76 -7.88
CA ILE A 384 -8.54 -7.25 -6.50
C ILE A 384 -7.21 -7.02 -5.80
N GLY A 385 -7.26 -6.77 -4.50
CA GLY A 385 -6.09 -6.74 -3.63
C GLY A 385 -6.18 -7.83 -2.57
N PRO A 386 -5.72 -9.06 -2.86
CA PRO A 386 -5.73 -10.16 -1.90
C PRO A 386 -4.47 -10.18 -1.01
N TRP A 387 -4.61 -10.69 0.21
CA TRP A 387 -3.46 -11.02 1.06
C TRP A 387 -2.54 -12.08 0.38
N LYS A 388 -1.22 -11.95 0.52
CA LYS A 388 -0.19 -12.83 -0.11
C LYS A 388 -0.54 -14.33 -0.16
N PRO A 389 -0.92 -15.02 0.94
CA PRO A 389 -1.20 -16.45 0.92
C PRO A 389 -2.43 -16.86 0.10
N GLN A 390 -3.34 -15.95 -0.22
CA GLN A 390 -4.45 -16.21 -1.14
C GLN A 390 -3.98 -16.36 -2.59
N VAL A 391 -2.88 -15.68 -2.94
CA VAL A 391 -2.23 -15.75 -4.26
C VAL A 391 -1.27 -16.92 -4.35
N MET A 392 -0.51 -17.16 -3.28
CA MET A 392 0.50 -18.21 -3.22
C MET A 392 0.24 -19.08 -1.98
N ALA A 393 -0.15 -20.34 -2.17
CA ALA A 393 -0.43 -21.25 -1.07
C ALA A 393 0.84 -21.57 -0.26
N HIS A 394 0.80 -21.31 1.05
CA HIS A 394 1.89 -21.57 1.99
C HIS A 394 1.71 -22.91 2.69
N THR A 395 2.67 -23.83 2.55
CA THR A 395 2.58 -25.17 3.15
C THR A 395 3.88 -25.65 3.80
N ILE A 396 3.74 -26.52 4.80
CA ILE A 396 4.83 -27.24 5.47
C ILE A 396 4.73 -28.71 5.08
N VAL A 397 5.74 -29.22 4.37
CA VAL A 397 5.76 -30.60 3.88
C VAL A 397 7.05 -31.31 4.32
N PRO A 398 6.99 -32.41 5.10
CA PRO A 398 5.79 -32.96 5.75
C PRO A 398 5.24 -32.03 6.85
N PHE A 399 3.92 -32.03 7.06
CA PHE A 399 3.27 -31.16 8.03
C PHE A 399 3.70 -31.46 9.46
N VAL A 400 3.93 -30.41 10.25
CA VAL A 400 4.25 -30.48 11.68
C VAL A 400 3.37 -29.47 12.42
N ALA A 401 2.58 -29.95 13.38
CA ALA A 401 1.69 -29.10 14.17
C ALA A 401 2.46 -28.09 15.03
N GLY A 402 1.86 -26.91 15.25
CA GLY A 402 2.45 -25.82 16.05
C GLY A 402 3.58 -25.06 15.37
N LYS A 403 3.85 -25.35 14.09
CA LYS A 403 4.78 -24.61 13.24
C LYS A 403 4.10 -23.44 12.55
N GLY A 404 4.88 -22.39 12.27
CA GLY A 404 4.36 -21.12 11.73
C GLY A 404 4.98 -20.74 10.39
N LEU A 405 4.80 -19.48 10.00
CA LEU A 405 5.30 -18.92 8.73
C LEU A 405 6.80 -19.20 8.49
N ALA A 406 7.63 -19.12 9.55
CA ALA A 406 9.06 -19.37 9.47
C ALA A 406 9.43 -20.83 9.12
N ASP A 407 8.50 -21.78 9.27
CA ASP A 407 8.69 -23.19 8.95
C ASP A 407 8.14 -23.57 7.57
N VAL A 408 7.38 -22.66 6.92
CA VAL A 408 6.85 -22.87 5.56
C VAL A 408 8.00 -23.16 4.61
N ASN A 409 7.98 -24.34 4.00
CA ASN A 409 9.05 -24.84 3.13
C ASN A 409 8.60 -25.04 1.68
N THR A 410 7.30 -24.84 1.40
CA THR A 410 6.69 -25.00 0.09
C THR A 410 5.74 -23.84 -0.17
N ILE A 411 5.92 -23.17 -1.32
CA ILE A 411 5.07 -22.09 -1.83
C ILE A 411 4.67 -22.44 -3.25
N LYS A 412 3.37 -22.36 -3.58
CA LYS A 412 2.86 -22.63 -4.93
C LYS A 412 1.81 -21.59 -5.32
N PRO A 413 1.81 -21.07 -6.56
CA PRO A 413 0.71 -20.23 -7.04
C PRO A 413 -0.63 -20.96 -6.89
N THR A 414 -1.65 -20.26 -6.41
CA THR A 414 -3.06 -20.69 -6.53
C THR A 414 -3.56 -20.39 -7.95
N SER A 415 -4.81 -20.74 -8.25
CA SER A 415 -5.43 -20.35 -9.53
C SER A 415 -5.84 -18.86 -9.57
N LEU A 416 -5.73 -18.13 -8.45
CA LEU A 416 -6.36 -16.83 -8.27
C LEU A 416 -5.94 -15.79 -9.31
N ILE A 417 -4.65 -15.68 -9.63
CA ILE A 417 -4.17 -14.75 -10.67
C ILE A 417 -4.83 -15.08 -12.01
N ALA A 418 -4.79 -16.34 -12.41
CA ALA A 418 -5.35 -16.78 -13.68
C ALA A 418 -6.87 -16.58 -13.75
N ASP A 419 -7.59 -16.89 -12.66
CA ASP A 419 -9.04 -16.73 -12.58
C ASP A 419 -9.44 -15.24 -12.60
N ALA A 420 -8.71 -14.38 -11.87
CA ALA A 420 -8.92 -12.94 -11.88
C ALA A 420 -8.63 -12.34 -13.26
N HIS A 421 -7.52 -12.72 -13.89
CA HIS A 421 -7.16 -12.27 -15.24
C HIS A 421 -8.20 -12.68 -16.27
N LYS A 422 -8.72 -13.91 -16.18
CA LYS A 422 -9.82 -14.40 -17.02
C LYS A 422 -11.11 -13.59 -16.83
N ALA A 423 -11.36 -13.08 -15.62
CA ALA A 423 -12.46 -12.15 -15.34
C ALA A 423 -12.15 -10.69 -15.75
N GLY A 424 -10.93 -10.41 -16.22
CA GLY A 424 -10.48 -9.06 -16.58
C GLY A 424 -10.21 -8.18 -15.35
N LEU A 425 -9.76 -8.78 -14.24
CA LEU A 425 -9.37 -8.11 -13.00
C LEU A 425 -7.86 -8.21 -12.81
N PHE A 426 -7.17 -7.09 -12.59
CA PHE A 426 -5.76 -7.13 -12.17
C PHE A 426 -5.65 -7.52 -10.68
N VAL A 427 -4.47 -8.01 -10.27
CA VAL A 427 -4.22 -8.48 -8.91
C VAL A 427 -3.03 -7.75 -8.30
N HIS A 428 -3.29 -6.96 -7.25
CA HIS A 428 -2.26 -6.24 -6.49
C HIS A 428 -2.19 -6.77 -5.06
N SER A 429 -1.22 -7.63 -4.75
CA SER A 429 -1.20 -8.32 -3.44
C SER A 429 -0.44 -7.54 -2.36
N TYR A 430 -0.90 -7.68 -1.12
CA TYR A 430 -0.32 -7.04 0.06
C TYR A 430 0.00 -8.06 1.17
N THR A 431 0.89 -7.80 2.13
CA THR A 431 1.93 -6.75 2.15
C THR A 431 3.30 -7.41 2.22
N PHE A 432 4.21 -6.98 1.35
CA PHE A 432 5.58 -7.47 1.31
C PHE A 432 6.46 -6.66 2.26
N ARG A 433 7.18 -7.37 3.13
CA ARG A 433 7.96 -6.82 4.23
C ARG A 433 9.30 -7.55 4.33
N ASN A 434 10.38 -6.82 4.60
CA ASN A 434 11.72 -7.39 4.57
C ASN A 434 12.11 -8.12 5.86
N GLU A 435 11.42 -7.83 6.96
CA GLU A 435 11.73 -8.41 8.26
C GLU A 435 11.44 -9.91 8.28
N ALA A 436 12.34 -10.68 8.89
CA ALA A 436 12.28 -12.15 8.89
C ALA A 436 10.94 -12.71 9.41
N LYS A 437 10.27 -12.01 10.34
CA LYS A 437 8.98 -12.44 10.90
C LYS A 437 7.83 -12.44 9.89
N TYR A 438 7.96 -11.73 8.76
CA TYR A 438 6.96 -11.65 7.70
C TYR A 438 7.34 -12.46 6.45
N LEU A 439 8.47 -13.16 6.48
CA LEU A 439 8.97 -13.95 5.37
C LEU A 439 8.73 -15.45 5.63
N ALA A 440 8.16 -16.13 4.65
CA ALA A 440 8.05 -17.58 4.69
C ALA A 440 9.45 -18.24 4.71
N GLY A 441 9.59 -19.33 5.48
CA GLY A 441 10.86 -20.03 5.69
C GLY A 441 11.60 -20.43 4.41
N VAL A 442 10.86 -20.75 3.33
CA VAL A 442 11.40 -21.13 2.02
C VAL A 442 12.32 -20.06 1.43
N TYR A 443 12.09 -18.79 1.75
CA TYR A 443 12.88 -17.66 1.26
C TYR A 443 14.17 -17.45 2.05
N LYS A 444 14.36 -18.16 3.18
CA LYS A 444 15.59 -18.16 3.98
C LYS A 444 16.06 -16.74 4.37
N GLY A 445 15.11 -15.85 4.63
CA GLY A 445 15.38 -14.45 4.98
C GLY A 445 15.74 -13.54 3.80
N ASP A 446 15.60 -13.99 2.55
CA ASP A 446 15.77 -13.15 1.36
C ASP A 446 14.42 -12.59 0.86
N PRO A 447 14.10 -11.31 1.12
CA PRO A 447 12.85 -10.71 0.63
C PRO A 447 12.84 -10.59 -0.91
N THR A 448 13.99 -10.50 -1.57
CA THR A 448 14.07 -10.42 -3.04
C THR A 448 13.51 -11.68 -3.67
N ALA A 449 13.81 -12.85 -3.08
CA ALA A 449 13.29 -14.13 -3.55
C ALA A 449 11.76 -14.19 -3.47
N GLU A 450 11.14 -13.60 -2.46
CA GLU A 450 9.67 -13.49 -2.34
C GLU A 450 9.09 -12.65 -3.49
N TYR A 451 9.60 -11.43 -3.71
CA TYR A 451 9.13 -10.58 -4.81
C TYR A 451 9.26 -11.29 -6.17
N LEU A 452 10.40 -11.92 -6.45
CA LEU A 452 10.63 -12.64 -7.69
C LEU A 452 9.65 -13.81 -7.88
N ALA A 453 9.28 -14.52 -6.81
CA ALA A 453 8.30 -15.60 -6.89
C ALA A 453 6.92 -15.07 -7.36
N PHE A 454 6.47 -13.93 -6.82
CA PHE A 454 5.20 -13.32 -7.21
C PHE A 454 5.24 -12.70 -8.62
N PHE A 455 6.31 -12.01 -9.00
CA PHE A 455 6.46 -11.49 -10.36
C PHE A 455 6.45 -12.60 -11.42
N ARG A 456 7.12 -13.72 -11.13
CA ARG A 456 7.11 -14.91 -12.01
C ARG A 456 5.74 -15.61 -12.05
N ALA A 457 4.92 -15.46 -11.00
CA ALA A 457 3.55 -15.96 -10.98
C ALA A 457 2.57 -15.10 -11.79
N GLY A 458 2.99 -13.93 -12.29
CA GLY A 458 2.16 -13.04 -13.09
C GLY A 458 1.36 -12.00 -12.29
N ILE A 459 1.78 -11.69 -11.06
CA ILE A 459 1.13 -10.64 -10.26
C ILE A 459 1.22 -9.28 -10.98
N ASP A 460 0.16 -8.48 -10.96
CA ASP A 460 0.13 -7.15 -11.60
C ASP A 460 0.78 -6.05 -10.77
N GLY A 461 0.90 -6.26 -9.45
CA GLY A 461 1.50 -5.30 -8.55
C GLY A 461 1.67 -5.83 -7.13
N VAL A 462 2.58 -5.21 -6.39
CA VAL A 462 2.89 -5.58 -5.00
C VAL A 462 2.88 -4.35 -4.11
N PHE A 463 2.13 -4.41 -3.02
CA PHE A 463 2.20 -3.44 -1.92
C PHE A 463 3.40 -3.77 -1.03
N SER A 464 4.30 -2.81 -0.85
CA SER A 464 5.57 -3.02 -0.17
C SER A 464 5.86 -1.94 0.86
N ASP A 465 6.28 -2.35 2.05
CA ASP A 465 6.85 -1.47 3.08
C ASP A 465 8.28 -1.01 2.71
N PHE A 466 8.88 -1.65 1.72
CA PHE A 466 10.26 -1.48 1.26
C PHE A 466 10.29 -1.35 -0.27
N ALA A 467 9.69 -0.26 -0.79
CA ALA A 467 9.58 -0.01 -2.23
C ALA A 467 10.95 -0.07 -2.95
N ASN A 468 12.05 0.27 -2.27
CA ASN A 468 13.41 0.11 -2.78
C ASN A 468 13.77 -1.37 -3.07
N THR A 469 13.42 -2.29 -2.18
CA THR A 469 13.64 -3.73 -2.37
C THR A 469 12.74 -4.28 -3.47
N ALA A 470 11.45 -3.92 -3.46
CA ALA A 470 10.52 -4.32 -4.50
C ALA A 470 10.96 -3.82 -5.89
N PHE A 471 11.42 -2.57 -5.99
CA PHE A 471 11.95 -1.98 -7.21
C PHE A 471 13.21 -2.70 -7.72
N ALA A 472 14.15 -3.02 -6.82
CA ALA A 472 15.35 -3.77 -7.16
C ALA A 472 15.01 -5.19 -7.64
N ALA A 473 14.10 -5.89 -6.96
CA ALA A 473 13.63 -7.22 -7.35
C ALA A 473 12.94 -7.20 -8.73
N ARG A 474 12.11 -6.18 -8.98
CA ARG A 474 11.46 -5.98 -10.27
C ARG A 474 12.48 -5.77 -11.39
N LYS A 475 13.54 -4.97 -11.16
CA LYS A 475 14.62 -4.81 -12.15
C LYS A 475 15.30 -6.13 -12.47
N THR A 476 15.54 -6.97 -11.47
CA THR A 476 16.07 -8.33 -11.68
C THR A 476 15.11 -9.17 -12.54
N TYR A 477 13.82 -9.19 -12.21
CA TYR A 477 12.80 -9.87 -13.00
C TYR A 477 12.74 -9.38 -14.46
N LEU A 478 12.76 -8.07 -14.69
CA LEU A 478 12.73 -7.52 -16.05
C LEU A 478 13.94 -7.97 -16.88
N LYS A 479 15.12 -7.98 -16.27
CA LYS A 479 16.34 -8.51 -16.92
C LYS A 479 16.22 -10.00 -17.26
N GLU A 480 15.62 -10.81 -16.38
CA GLU A 480 15.34 -12.24 -16.66
C GLU A 480 14.42 -12.42 -17.88
N THR A 481 13.56 -11.44 -18.16
CA THR A 481 12.64 -11.44 -19.31
C THR A 481 13.18 -10.70 -20.54
N GLY A 482 14.46 -10.29 -20.54
CA GLY A 482 15.11 -9.63 -21.68
C GLY A 482 14.77 -8.14 -21.84
N ARG A 483 14.41 -7.45 -20.76
CA ARG A 483 14.06 -6.02 -20.73
C ARG A 483 15.10 -5.16 -20.02
#